data_AF-A4C1K6-F1
#
_entry.id   AF-A4C1K6-F1
#
_cell.length_a   1.000
_cell.length_b   1.000
_cell.length_c   1.000
_cell.angle_alpha   90.00
_cell.angle_beta   90.00
_cell.angle_gamma   90.00
#
_symmetry.space_group_name_H-M   'P 1'
#
loop_
_entity.id
_entity.type
_entity.pdbx_description
1 polymer ?
#
loop_
_entity_poly.entity_id
_entity_poly.type
_entity_poly.pdbx_seq_one_letter_code
_entity_poly.pdbx_strand_id
1 'polypeptide(L)'
;MKYLLIILFFSSQISFAERTKKGILNIKKIGFLYNKTQSDNFIFNDKDFTYVADTYKLRAFYNLGSWKSLDFELIAQPQYHVIQH
;
A
#
# COMPACT_ATOMS: atom_id res chain seq x y z
N MET A 1 33.29 -0.32 -32.78
CA MET A 1 33.36 -1.29 -31.67
C MET A 1 33.14 -0.69 -30.28
N LYS A 2 33.55 0.57 -30.00
CA LYS A 2 33.47 1.18 -28.65
C LYS A 2 32.08 1.16 -27.98
N TYR A 3 31.00 1.31 -28.74
CA TYR A 3 29.62 1.37 -28.20
C TYR A 3 28.87 0.04 -28.28
N LEU A 4 29.48 -1.00 -28.84
CA LEU A 4 28.80 -2.27 -29.12
C LEU A 4 28.45 -3.00 -27.82
N LEU A 5 29.32 -2.89 -26.81
CA LEU A 5 29.12 -3.46 -25.48
C LEU A 5 27.99 -2.75 -24.72
N ILE A 6 27.87 -1.43 -24.89
CA ILE A 6 26.79 -0.62 -24.29
C ILE A 6 25.44 -0.99 -24.91
N ILE A 7 25.39 -1.11 -26.24
CA ILE A 7 24.16 -1.51 -26.95
C ILE A 7 23.74 -2.93 -26.54
N LEU A 8 24.68 -3.86 -26.38
CA LEU A 8 24.43 -5.22 -25.92
C LEU A 8 23.91 -5.26 -24.47
N PHE A 9 24.44 -4.38 -23.61
CA PHE A 9 23.99 -4.27 -22.22
C PHE A 9 22.54 -3.77 -22.15
N PHE A 10 22.17 -2.75 -22.93
CA PHE A 10 20.80 -2.26 -23.00
C PHE A 10 19.83 -3.24 -23.65
N SER A 11 20.24 -4.01 -24.66
CA SER A 11 19.36 -5.01 -25.29
C SER A 11 19.04 -6.19 -24.36
N SER A 12 19.95 -6.54 -23.45
CA SER A 12 19.71 -7.59 -22.42
C SER A 12 18.58 -7.25 -21.45
N GLN A 13 18.27 -5.96 -21.24
CA GLN A 13 17.24 -5.51 -20.31
C GLN A 13 15.81 -5.69 -20.87
N ILE A 14 15.67 -5.92 -22.18
CA ILE A 14 14.36 -6.04 -22.85
C ILE A 14 13.77 -7.46 -22.65
N SER A 15 14.58 -8.43 -22.22
CA SER A 15 14.19 -9.85 -22.12
C SER A 15 13.46 -10.25 -20.84
N PHE A 16 13.07 -9.31 -19.96
CA PHE A 16 12.24 -9.61 -18.78
C PHE A 16 10.74 -9.62 -19.13
N ALA A 17 10.35 -10.51 -20.04
CA ALA A 17 8.94 -10.89 -20.24
C ALA A 17 8.72 -12.30 -19.67
N GLU A 18 9.10 -12.51 -18.41
CA GLU A 18 8.79 -13.74 -17.71
C GLU A 18 7.30 -13.72 -17.36
N ARG A 19 6.53 -14.70 -17.86
CA ARG A 19 5.15 -14.94 -17.39
C ARG A 19 5.23 -15.21 -15.90
N THR A 20 4.93 -14.20 -15.09
CA THR A 20 4.93 -14.31 -13.64
C THR A 20 3.97 -15.44 -13.24
N LYS A 21 4.53 -16.61 -12.90
CA LYS A 21 3.82 -17.56 -12.05
C LYS A 21 3.62 -16.83 -10.74
N LYS A 22 2.43 -16.25 -10.56
CA LYS A 22 2.02 -15.54 -9.34
C LYS A 22 2.14 -16.53 -8.18
N GLY A 23 3.27 -16.50 -7.47
CA GLY A 23 3.48 -17.28 -6.26
C GLY A 23 2.58 -16.77 -5.12
N ILE A 24 2.65 -17.45 -3.97
CA ILE A 24 1.88 -17.15 -2.74
C ILE A 24 2.06 -15.68 -2.28
N LEU A 25 3.17 -15.03 -2.62
CA LEU A 25 3.48 -13.63 -2.30
C LEU A 25 3.16 -12.65 -3.44
N ASN A 26 2.02 -12.81 -4.11
CA ASN A 26 1.60 -11.88 -5.16
C ASN A 26 0.87 -10.65 -4.58
N ILE A 27 1.65 -9.69 -4.07
CA ILE A 27 1.13 -8.39 -3.65
C ILE A 27 0.62 -7.65 -4.90
N LYS A 28 -0.70 -7.45 -4.96
CA LYS A 28 -1.40 -6.71 -6.03
C LYS A 28 -1.20 -5.21 -5.91
N LYS A 29 -1.29 -4.69 -4.68
CA LYS A 29 -1.22 -3.26 -4.39
C LYS A 29 -0.66 -3.02 -3.00
N ILE A 30 0.12 -1.96 -2.87
CA ILE A 30 0.50 -1.39 -1.57
C ILE A 30 -0.07 0.02 -1.47
N GLY A 31 -0.40 0.43 -0.26
CA GLY A 31 -0.93 1.76 0.02
C GLY A 31 -0.54 2.24 1.40
N PHE A 32 -0.49 3.54 1.55
CA PHE A 32 -0.29 4.22 2.81
C PHE A 32 -1.42 5.23 3.00
N LEU A 33 -1.90 5.36 4.23
CA LEU A 33 -2.93 6.32 4.60
C LEU A 33 -2.53 7.01 5.90
N TYR A 34 -2.52 8.33 5.85
CA TYR A 34 -2.42 9.19 7.02
C TYR A 34 -3.77 9.86 7.26
N ASN A 35 -4.20 9.89 8.51
CA ASN A 35 -5.39 10.60 8.93
C ASN A 35 -5.12 11.33 10.24
N LYS A 36 -5.48 12.61 10.28
CA LYS A 36 -5.51 13.42 11.49
C LYS A 36 -6.96 13.70 11.85
N THR A 37 -7.35 13.33 13.06
CA THR A 37 -8.69 13.57 13.60
C THR A 37 -8.57 14.45 14.85
N GLN A 38 -9.51 15.36 15.05
CA GLN A 38 -9.65 16.17 16.26
C GLN A 38 -11.03 15.87 16.86
N SER A 39 -11.12 15.80 18.19
CA SER A 39 -12.38 15.48 18.88
C SER A 39 -13.37 16.64 18.91
N ASP A 40 -12.91 17.86 18.65
CA ASP A 40 -13.74 19.04 18.65
C ASP A 40 -14.80 18.95 17.57
N ASN A 41 -16.03 19.24 17.95
CA ASN A 41 -17.18 19.23 17.06
C ASN A 41 -18.05 20.45 17.33
N PHE A 42 -18.98 20.75 16.41
CA PHE A 42 -19.87 21.91 16.55
C PHE A 42 -20.65 21.94 17.89
N ILE A 43 -20.96 20.76 18.44
CA ILE A 43 -21.73 20.61 19.69
C ILE A 43 -20.82 20.64 20.93
N PHE A 44 -19.55 20.24 20.79
CA PHE A 44 -18.57 20.12 21.89
C PHE A 44 -17.25 20.76 21.45
N ASN A 45 -17.05 22.01 21.85
CA ASN A 45 -15.84 22.79 21.58
C ASN A 45 -15.26 23.29 22.92
N ASP A 46 -14.90 22.33 23.76
CA ASP A 46 -14.16 22.61 24.99
C ASP A 46 -12.68 22.33 24.74
N LYS A 47 -11.89 23.39 24.78
CA LYS A 47 -10.47 23.37 24.48
C LYS A 47 -9.68 22.54 25.50
N ASP A 48 -10.21 22.40 26.72
CA ASP A 48 -9.57 21.61 27.78
C ASP A 48 -9.85 20.10 27.60
N PHE A 49 -10.79 19.73 26.71
CA PHE A 49 -11.14 18.35 26.38
C PHE A 49 -10.88 17.96 24.92
N THR A 50 -10.09 18.76 24.22
CA THR A 50 -9.66 18.43 22.86
C THR A 50 -8.71 17.22 22.90
N TYR A 51 -8.90 16.30 21.97
CA TYR A 51 -7.99 15.22 21.69
C TYR A 51 -7.66 15.25 20.20
N VAL A 52 -6.38 15.07 19.89
CA VAL A 52 -5.89 14.94 18.52
C VAL A 52 -5.39 13.53 18.32
N ALA A 53 -5.85 12.87 17.27
CA ALA A 53 -5.44 11.54 16.90
C ALA A 53 -4.76 11.54 15.53
N ASP A 54 -3.49 11.17 15.50
CA ASP A 54 -2.73 10.90 14.28
C ASP A 54 -2.71 9.39 14.02
N THR A 55 -3.16 9.00 12.83
CA THR A 55 -3.27 7.59 12.44
C THR A 55 -2.48 7.31 11.18
N TYR A 56 -1.63 6.29 11.25
CA TYR A 56 -0.82 5.79 10.14
C TYR A 56 -1.26 4.37 9.80
N LYS A 57 -1.65 4.12 8.55
CA LYS A 57 -2.05 2.79 8.08
C LYS A 57 -1.23 2.40 6.87
N LEU A 58 -0.62 1.23 6.93
CA LEU A 58 -0.06 0.56 5.76
C LEU A 58 -1.07 -0.47 5.28
N ARG A 59 -1.22 -0.63 3.97
CA ARG A 59 -2.14 -1.58 3.34
C ARG A 59 -1.40 -2.39 2.29
N ALA A 60 -1.47 -3.70 2.37
CA ALA A 60 -1.02 -4.61 1.32
C ALA A 60 -2.20 -5.48 0.87
N PHE A 61 -2.46 -5.51 -0.44
CA PHE A 61 -3.54 -6.25 -1.07
C PHE A 61 -2.96 -7.46 -1.80
N TYR A 62 -3.53 -8.63 -1.58
CA TYR A 62 -3.13 -9.89 -2.22
C TYR A 62 -4.35 -10.50 -2.90
N ASN A 63 -4.18 -11.02 -4.12
CA ASN A 63 -5.24 -11.75 -4.79
C ASN A 63 -5.13 -13.23 -4.38
N LEU A 64 -6.17 -13.77 -3.74
CA LEU A 64 -6.24 -15.17 -3.30
C LEU A 64 -6.78 -16.10 -4.39
N GLY A 65 -7.42 -15.55 -5.42
CA GLY A 65 -8.01 -16.27 -6.53
C GLY A 65 -9.45 -15.87 -6.79
N SER A 66 -10.07 -16.49 -7.78
CA SER A 66 -11.47 -16.28 -8.13
C SER A 66 -12.19 -17.63 -8.24
N TRP A 67 -13.45 -17.66 -7.83
CA TRP A 67 -14.33 -18.81 -8.02
C TRP A 67 -15.64 -18.37 -8.66
N LYS A 68 -15.88 -18.85 -9.89
CA LYS A 68 -16.98 -18.43 -10.76
C LYS A 68 -16.94 -16.90 -11.00
N SER A 69 -17.87 -16.17 -10.39
CA SER A 69 -17.99 -14.71 -10.47
C SER A 69 -17.56 -14.00 -9.18
N LEU A 70 -16.98 -14.71 -8.22
CA LEU A 70 -16.50 -14.16 -6.95
C LEU A 70 -14.98 -14.06 -6.96
N ASP A 71 -14.46 -12.87 -6.69
CA ASP A 71 -13.03 -12.63 -6.51
C ASP A 71 -12.70 -12.53 -5.01
N PHE A 72 -11.65 -13.23 -4.60
CA PHE A 72 -11.19 -13.25 -3.22
C PHE A 72 -9.87 -12.48 -3.11
N GLU A 73 -9.84 -11.48 -2.22
CA GLU A 73 -8.66 -10.68 -1.94
C GLU A 73 -8.38 -10.67 -0.43
N LEU A 74 -7.10 -10.75 -0.06
CA LEU A 74 -6.63 -10.57 1.30
C LEU A 74 -6.02 -9.18 1.46
N ILE A 75 -6.41 -8.46 2.50
CA ILE A 75 -5.85 -7.15 2.83
C ILE A 75 -5.15 -7.26 4.18
N ALA A 76 -3.83 -7.11 4.19
CA ALA A 76 -3.06 -6.94 5.42
C ALA A 76 -2.92 -5.44 5.71
N GLN A 77 -3.40 -4.99 6.87
CA GLN A 77 -3.41 -3.57 7.22
C GLN A 77 -2.91 -3.31 8.66
N PRO A 78 -1.58 -3.30 8.90
CA PRO A 78 -1.06 -2.82 10.18
C PRO A 78 -1.32 -1.31 10.32
N GLN A 79 -1.68 -0.91 11.55
CA GLN A 79 -2.11 0.44 11.87
C GLN A 79 -1.48 0.90 13.18
N TYR A 80 -0.99 2.14 13.18
CA TYR A 80 -0.41 2.80 14.34
C TYR A 80 -1.19 4.09 14.61
N HIS A 81 -1.55 4.31 15.88
CA HIS A 81 -2.28 5.49 16.34
C HIS A 81 -1.53 6.19 17.45
N VAL A 82 -1.49 7.51 17.37
CA VAL A 82 -1.01 8.38 18.44
C VAL A 82 -2.17 9.27 18.83
N ILE A 83 -2.56 9.23 20.10
CA ILE A 83 -3.61 10.08 20.66
C ILE A 83 -2.93 11.04 21.63
N GLN A 84 -3.17 12.32 21.44
CA GLN A 84 -2.71 13.40 22.31
C GLN A 84 -3.95 14.09 22.87
N HIS A 85 -3.83 14.48 24.14
CA HIS A 85 -4.75 15.40 24.78
C HIS A 85 -4.19 16.81 24.60
#